data_AF-A0A6N9UD92-F1
#
_entry.id   AF-A0A6N9UD92-F1
#
_cell.length_a   1.000
_cell.length_b   1.000
_cell.length_c   1.000
_cell.angle_alpha   90.00
_cell.angle_beta   90.00
_cell.angle_gamma   90.00
#
_symmetry.space_group_name_H-M   'P 1'
#
loop_
_entity.id
_entity.type
_entity.pdbx_description
1 polymer ?
#
loop_
_entity_poly.entity_id
_entity_poly.type
_entity_poly.pdbx_seq_one_letter_code
_entity_poly.pdbx_strand_id
1 'polypeptide(L)'
;MRPRSGPTVEHRVLAARLRILRERAGVSMRAAALALDAHPATVRRIERAETGLDARQVRVLLDRYGVSAAEADPIMAGLGSANLPGWWHEWRDAMEPWQQEVIGIESSAGLVRTWHPALVPELLRTPAYTAALYRTLYPADTPARRERRVELLGERQRRLEERGAALWALLPAAALHTRVGGDRVMAEQRERLAEAAHRPHLTVQTVPLDAPPHAMTGLPPLYVLRVPTPEIGDRAVLEIPG
;
A
#
# COMPACT_ATOMS: atom_id res chain seq x y z
N MET A 1 -18.89 6.62 -14.52
CA MET A 1 -18.31 6.89 -13.18
C MET A 1 -16.86 6.45 -13.23
N ARG A 2 -15.89 7.38 -13.09
CA ARG A 2 -14.45 7.01 -13.19
C ARG A 2 -14.11 6.02 -12.07
N PRO A 3 -13.36 4.92 -12.33
CA PRO A 3 -12.97 4.01 -11.27
C PRO A 3 -12.21 4.80 -10.21
N ARG A 4 -12.66 4.72 -8.96
CA ARG A 4 -11.96 5.30 -7.82
C ARG A 4 -10.60 4.61 -7.75
N SER A 5 -9.51 5.37 -7.56
CA SER A 5 -8.30 4.76 -7.01
C SER A 5 -8.71 4.07 -5.72
N GLY A 6 -8.21 2.86 -5.46
CA GLY A 6 -8.64 2.05 -4.32
C GLY A 6 -8.72 2.85 -3.01
N PRO A 7 -9.61 2.47 -2.07
CA PRO A 7 -9.86 3.26 -0.86
C PRO A 7 -8.58 3.39 -0.03
N THR A 8 -8.37 4.59 0.53
CA THR A 8 -7.29 4.86 1.49
C THR A 8 -7.44 3.99 2.73
N VAL A 9 -6.37 3.84 3.51
CA VAL A 9 -6.44 3.08 4.76
C VAL A 9 -7.37 3.77 5.76
N GLU A 10 -7.41 5.10 5.80
CA GLU A 10 -8.35 5.86 6.64
C GLU A 10 -9.80 5.50 6.30
N HIS A 11 -10.13 5.39 5.02
CA HIS A 11 -11.44 4.92 4.58
C HIS A 11 -11.69 3.47 5.01
N ARG A 12 -10.72 2.57 4.77
CA ARG A 12 -10.83 1.17 5.19
C ARG A 12 -11.03 1.03 6.71
N VAL A 13 -10.34 1.85 7.51
CA VAL A 13 -10.47 1.87 8.98
C VAL A 13 -11.86 2.32 9.39
N LEU A 14 -12.38 3.43 8.85
CA LEU A 14 -13.73 3.89 9.20
C LEU A 14 -14.81 2.90 8.77
N ALA A 15 -14.70 2.32 7.57
CA ALA A 15 -15.59 1.27 7.10
C ALA A 15 -15.57 0.03 8.00
N ALA A 16 -14.37 -0.42 8.41
CA ALA A 16 -14.20 -1.53 9.34
C ALA A 16 -14.76 -1.21 10.74
N ARG A 17 -14.57 0.02 11.24
CA ARG A 17 -15.17 0.47 12.51
C ARG A 17 -16.69 0.40 12.47
N LEU A 18 -17.33 0.85 11.39
CA LEU A 18 -18.79 0.75 11.24
C LEU A 18 -19.27 -0.70 11.31
N ARG A 19 -18.55 -1.63 10.65
CA ARG A 19 -18.84 -3.06 10.76
C ARG A 19 -18.72 -3.57 12.19
N ILE A 20 -17.62 -3.24 12.87
CA ILE A 20 -17.36 -3.66 14.27
C ILE A 20 -18.47 -3.13 15.20
N LEU A 21 -18.86 -1.87 15.04
CA LEU A 21 -19.93 -1.26 15.83
C LEU A 21 -21.29 -1.93 15.58
N ARG A 22 -21.61 -2.23 14.31
CA ARG A 22 -22.81 -2.99 13.96
C ARG A 22 -22.85 -4.35 14.65
N GLU A 23 -21.75 -5.08 14.58
CA GLU A 23 -21.63 -6.42 15.18
C GLU A 23 -21.71 -6.38 16.70
N ARG A 24 -21.05 -5.41 17.35
CA ARG A 24 -21.15 -5.17 18.80
C ARG A 24 -22.57 -4.85 19.24
N ALA A 25 -23.32 -4.08 18.45
CA ALA A 25 -24.71 -3.75 18.72
C ALA A 25 -25.69 -4.92 18.43
N GLY A 26 -25.21 -6.07 17.93
CA GLY A 26 -26.05 -7.19 17.52
C GLY A 26 -26.97 -6.88 16.33
N VAL A 27 -26.68 -5.81 15.58
CA VAL A 27 -27.54 -5.36 14.48
C VAL A 27 -27.23 -6.15 13.21
N SER A 28 -28.24 -6.79 12.64
CA SER A 28 -28.06 -7.48 11.36
C SER A 28 -27.84 -6.49 10.21
N MET A 29 -27.13 -6.91 9.17
CA MET A 29 -26.93 -6.08 7.97
C MET A 29 -28.26 -5.64 7.33
N ARG A 30 -29.29 -6.50 7.39
CA ARG A 30 -30.65 -6.17 6.92
C ARG A 30 -31.30 -5.09 7.79
N ALA A 31 -31.15 -5.16 9.12
CA ALA A 31 -31.67 -4.14 10.02
C ALA A 31 -30.95 -2.79 9.87
N ALA A 32 -29.63 -2.79 9.64
CA ALA A 32 -28.87 -1.58 9.31
C ALA A 32 -29.35 -0.96 7.99
N ALA A 33 -29.62 -1.79 6.98
CA ALA A 33 -30.08 -1.33 5.68
C ALA A 33 -31.50 -0.74 5.73
N LEU A 34 -32.39 -1.32 6.54
CA LEU A 34 -33.71 -0.77 6.82
C LEU A 34 -33.63 0.62 7.46
N ALA A 35 -32.69 0.86 8.39
CA ALA A 35 -32.50 2.18 8.98
C ALA A 35 -32.07 3.23 7.95
N LEU A 36 -31.36 2.82 6.90
CA LEU A 36 -30.95 3.68 5.79
C LEU A 36 -32.00 3.84 4.67
N ASP A 37 -33.13 3.13 4.74
CA ASP A 37 -34.07 2.96 3.62
C ASP A 37 -33.35 2.49 2.34
N ALA A 38 -32.46 1.50 2.48
CA ALA A 38 -31.57 1.05 1.41
C ALA A 38 -31.52 -0.48 1.27
N HIS A 39 -31.03 -0.94 0.13
CA HIS A 39 -30.75 -2.36 -0.09
C HIS A 39 -29.57 -2.83 0.81
N PRO A 40 -29.56 -4.05 1.38
CA PRO A 40 -28.45 -4.57 2.19
C PRO A 40 -27.07 -4.50 1.52
N ALA A 41 -27.03 -4.56 0.19
CA ALA A 41 -25.80 -4.36 -0.58
C ALA A 41 -25.15 -2.99 -0.35
N THR A 42 -25.91 -1.95 -0.02
CA THR A 42 -25.37 -0.62 0.32
C THR A 42 -24.58 -0.65 1.60
N VAL A 43 -25.12 -1.23 2.68
CA VAL A 43 -24.39 -1.41 3.95
C VAL A 43 -23.13 -2.25 3.74
N ARG A 44 -23.24 -3.35 2.98
CA ARG A 44 -22.09 -4.18 2.62
C ARG A 44 -20.98 -3.39 1.91
N ARG A 45 -21.34 -2.54 0.94
CA ARG A 45 -20.37 -1.70 0.21
C ARG A 45 -19.72 -0.65 1.13
N ILE A 46 -20.50 -0.05 2.03
CA ILE A 46 -19.99 0.90 3.04
C ILE A 46 -18.96 0.20 3.93
N GLU A 47 -19.32 -0.95 4.51
CA GLU A 47 -18.46 -1.72 5.42
C GLU A 47 -17.20 -2.31 4.74
N ARG A 48 -17.18 -2.36 3.40
CA ARG A 48 -16.04 -2.80 2.59
C ARG A 48 -15.25 -1.65 1.96
N ALA A 49 -15.58 -0.39 2.28
CA ALA A 49 -14.98 0.81 1.67
C ALA A 49 -15.09 0.84 0.13
N GLU A 50 -16.15 0.23 -0.42
CA GLU A 50 -16.40 0.16 -1.88
C GLU A 50 -17.18 1.39 -2.40
N THR A 51 -17.74 2.18 -1.49
CA THR A 51 -18.43 3.46 -1.79
C THR A 51 -17.93 4.54 -0.84
N GLY A 52 -18.09 5.81 -1.21
CA GLY A 52 -17.82 6.92 -0.28
C GLY A 52 -18.69 6.82 0.97
N LEU A 53 -18.17 7.33 2.09
CA LEU A 53 -18.85 7.39 3.37
C LEU A 53 -19.72 8.65 3.41
N ASP A 54 -21.00 8.53 3.09
CA ASP A 54 -21.94 9.64 3.19
C ASP A 54 -22.23 9.97 4.67
N ALA A 55 -22.05 11.24 5.05
CA ALA A 55 -22.16 11.67 6.44
C ALA A 55 -23.56 11.46 7.02
N ARG A 56 -24.62 11.57 6.21
CA ARG A 56 -25.99 11.32 6.67
C ARG A 56 -26.20 9.84 6.94
N GLN A 57 -25.80 8.98 6.00
CA GLN A 57 -25.88 7.53 6.16
C GLN A 57 -25.08 7.06 7.37
N VAL A 58 -23.84 7.54 7.54
CA VAL A 58 -23.00 7.17 8.67
C VAL A 58 -23.65 7.57 10.00
N ARG A 59 -24.19 8.79 10.11
CA ARG A 59 -24.89 9.23 11.34
C ARG A 59 -26.08 8.32 11.67
N VAL A 60 -26.93 8.02 10.70
CA VAL A 60 -28.08 7.12 10.88
C VAL A 60 -27.64 5.72 11.33
N LEU A 61 -26.54 5.20 10.79
CA LEU A 61 -25.98 3.92 11.23
C LEU A 61 -25.46 3.98 12.67
N LEU A 62 -24.71 5.02 13.03
CA LEU A 62 -24.18 5.19 14.39
C LEU A 62 -25.32 5.29 15.42
N ASP A 63 -26.36 6.06 15.12
CA ASP A 63 -27.56 6.16 15.95
C ASP A 63 -28.25 4.79 16.08
N ARG A 64 -28.38 4.05 14.96
CA ARG A 64 -28.98 2.71 14.96
C ARG A 64 -28.16 1.69 15.77
N TYR A 65 -26.85 1.86 15.80
CA TYR A 65 -25.94 1.00 16.57
C TYR A 65 -25.86 1.40 18.05
N GLY A 66 -26.54 2.48 18.47
CA GLY A 66 -26.52 2.94 19.86
C GLY A 66 -25.17 3.51 20.29
N VAL A 67 -24.41 4.07 19.34
CA VAL A 67 -23.08 4.64 19.60
C VAL A 67 -23.23 5.97 20.32
N SER A 68 -22.48 6.16 21.40
CA SER A 68 -22.49 7.43 22.14
C SER A 68 -21.88 8.56 21.31
N ALA A 69 -22.28 9.81 21.57
CA ALA A 69 -21.70 10.98 20.90
C ALA A 69 -20.17 11.03 21.00
N ALA A 70 -19.61 10.67 22.17
CA ALA A 70 -18.17 10.64 22.40
C ALA A 70 -17.40 9.69 21.46
N GLU A 71 -18.03 8.58 21.04
CA GLU A 71 -17.44 7.63 20.08
C GLU A 71 -17.81 7.98 18.62
N ALA A 72 -18.99 8.59 18.40
CA ALA A 72 -19.47 9.00 17.08
C ALA A 72 -18.74 10.23 16.52
N ASP A 73 -18.42 11.23 17.36
CA ASP A 73 -17.85 12.51 16.91
C ASP A 73 -16.50 12.34 16.18
N PRO A 74 -15.53 11.55 16.67
CA PRO A 74 -14.28 11.29 15.94
C PRO A 74 -14.50 10.57 14.61
N ILE A 75 -15.47 9.67 14.52
CA ILE A 75 -15.82 8.97 13.28
C ILE A 75 -16.37 9.97 12.26
N MET A 76 -17.30 10.81 12.69
CA MET A 76 -17.92 11.85 11.85
C MET A 76 -16.89 12.89 11.38
N ALA A 77 -15.97 13.32 12.26
CA ALA A 77 -14.90 14.25 11.91
C ALA A 77 -13.94 13.67 10.86
N GLY A 78 -13.69 12.36 10.91
CA GLY A 78 -12.80 11.66 9.96
C GLY A 78 -13.37 11.43 8.56
N LEU A 79 -14.68 11.60 8.35
CA LEU A 79 -15.32 11.28 7.07
C LEU A 79 -14.82 12.13 5.90
N GLY A 80 -14.55 13.41 6.17
CA GLY A 80 -14.08 14.35 5.15
C GLY A 80 -12.75 13.88 4.54
N SER A 81 -11.76 13.61 5.39
CA SER A 81 -10.43 13.15 4.96
C SER A 81 -10.47 11.73 4.38
N ALA A 82 -11.23 10.81 4.97
CA ALA A 82 -11.37 9.45 4.47
C ALA A 82 -12.02 9.35 3.07
N ASN A 83 -12.84 10.33 2.69
CA ASN A 83 -13.44 10.38 1.37
C ASN A 83 -12.51 10.94 0.28
N LEU A 84 -11.42 11.62 0.67
CA LEU A 84 -10.45 12.16 -0.28
C LEU A 84 -9.74 11.02 -1.03
N PRO A 85 -9.48 11.17 -2.34
CA PRO A 85 -8.61 10.25 -3.05
C PRO A 85 -7.21 10.23 -2.43
N GLY A 86 -6.59 9.05 -2.41
CA GLY A 86 -5.19 8.94 -2.05
C GLY A 86 -4.29 9.74 -3.00
N TRP A 87 -3.13 10.19 -2.51
CA TRP A 87 -2.17 10.98 -3.29
C TRP A 87 -1.74 10.28 -4.60
N TRP A 88 -1.71 8.94 -4.63
CA TRP A 88 -1.36 8.15 -5.82
C TRP A 88 -2.40 8.25 -6.95
N HIS A 89 -3.55 8.88 -6.73
CA HIS A 89 -4.61 9.03 -7.72
C HIS A 89 -4.18 9.81 -8.96
N GLU A 90 -3.24 10.77 -8.82
CA GLU A 90 -2.66 11.51 -9.95
C GLU A 90 -1.68 10.66 -10.78
N TRP A 91 -1.20 9.54 -10.23
CA TRP A 91 -0.18 8.66 -10.83
C TRP A 91 -0.76 7.44 -11.54
N ARG A 92 -2.09 7.35 -11.69
CA ARG A 92 -2.76 6.15 -12.20
C ARG A 92 -2.34 5.71 -13.59
N ASP A 93 -1.91 6.64 -14.43
CA ASP A 93 -1.37 6.37 -15.76
C ASP A 93 0.02 5.71 -15.71
N ALA A 94 0.76 5.89 -14.61
CA ALA A 94 2.06 5.27 -14.35
C ALA A 94 1.98 3.99 -13.51
N MET A 95 0.79 3.48 -13.21
CA MET A 95 0.60 2.33 -12.32
C MET A 95 -0.04 1.14 -13.02
N GLU A 96 0.43 -0.05 -12.69
CA GLU A 96 -0.32 -1.28 -12.89
C GLU A 96 -1.50 -1.34 -11.90
N PRO A 97 -2.61 -2.02 -12.24
CA PRO A 97 -3.78 -2.09 -11.38
C PRO A 97 -3.49 -2.58 -9.95
N TRP A 98 -2.64 -3.60 -9.81
CA TRP A 98 -2.25 -4.17 -8.51
C TRP A 98 -1.44 -3.19 -7.64
N GLN A 99 -0.67 -2.29 -8.26
CA GLN A 99 0.14 -1.31 -7.53
C GLN A 99 -0.74 -0.31 -6.77
N GLN A 100 -1.97 -0.05 -7.23
CA GLN A 100 -2.88 0.89 -6.54
C GLN A 100 -3.28 0.38 -5.15
N GLU A 101 -3.45 -0.92 -5.01
CA GLU A 101 -3.75 -1.50 -3.70
C GLU A 101 -2.54 -1.49 -2.79
N VAL A 102 -1.36 -1.88 -3.30
CA VAL A 102 -0.10 -1.86 -2.55
C VAL A 102 0.21 -0.46 -2.05
N ILE A 103 0.24 0.54 -2.94
CA ILE A 103 0.54 1.93 -2.57
C ILE A 103 -0.51 2.48 -1.61
N GLY A 104 -1.77 2.11 -1.78
CA GLY A 104 -2.83 2.56 -0.87
C GLY A 104 -2.60 2.12 0.57
N ILE A 105 -2.10 0.89 0.79
CA ILE A 105 -1.78 0.36 2.12
C ILE A 105 -0.40 0.86 2.59
N GLU A 106 0.60 0.87 1.71
CA GLU A 106 1.95 1.40 1.96
C GLU A 106 1.89 2.84 2.50
N SER A 107 0.98 3.64 1.94
CA SER A 107 0.72 5.02 2.35
C SER A 107 0.23 5.17 3.79
N SER A 108 -0.04 4.10 4.53
CA SER A 108 -0.33 4.13 5.96
C SER A 108 0.41 3.04 6.74
N ALA A 109 1.37 2.38 6.10
CA ALA A 109 2.17 1.36 6.76
C ALA A 109 3.13 2.00 7.76
N GLY A 110 3.23 1.42 8.96
CA GLY A 110 4.30 1.72 9.91
C GLY A 110 5.51 0.80 9.70
N LEU A 111 5.32 -0.30 8.98
CA LEU A 111 6.37 -1.25 8.64
C LEU A 111 6.09 -1.90 7.28
N VAL A 112 7.08 -1.86 6.41
CA VAL A 112 7.10 -2.53 5.11
C VAL A 112 8.20 -3.59 5.14
N ARG A 113 7.86 -4.84 4.84
CA ARG A 113 8.85 -5.87 4.52
C ARG A 113 8.78 -6.19 3.05
N THR A 114 9.93 -6.33 2.41
CA THR A 114 9.99 -6.61 0.97
C THR A 114 11.04 -7.66 0.67
N TRP A 115 10.70 -8.51 -0.30
CA TRP A 115 11.60 -9.48 -0.91
C TRP A 115 11.57 -9.33 -2.41
N HIS A 116 12.75 -9.44 -3.03
CA HIS A 116 12.84 -9.57 -4.47
C HIS A 116 13.88 -10.64 -4.83
N PRO A 117 13.52 -11.66 -5.64
CA PRO A 117 14.38 -12.84 -5.84
C PRO A 117 15.60 -12.60 -6.75
N ALA A 118 15.59 -11.57 -7.59
CA ALA A 118 16.66 -11.34 -8.58
C ALA A 118 17.12 -9.89 -8.78
N LEU A 119 16.49 -8.92 -8.13
CA LEU A 119 16.74 -7.48 -8.31
C LEU A 119 16.74 -6.81 -6.94
N VAL A 120 17.33 -5.61 -6.85
CA VAL A 120 17.21 -4.78 -5.65
C VAL A 120 15.72 -4.46 -5.39
N PRO A 121 15.21 -4.56 -4.15
CA PRO A 121 13.83 -4.21 -3.82
C PRO A 121 13.49 -2.75 -4.16
N GLU A 122 12.26 -2.51 -4.63
CA GLU A 122 11.87 -1.27 -5.31
C GLU A 122 12.13 0.00 -4.48
N LEU A 123 11.76 0.00 -3.20
CA LEU A 123 11.93 1.15 -2.29
C LEU A 123 13.39 1.46 -1.92
N LEU A 124 14.35 0.68 -2.40
CA LEU A 124 15.79 0.92 -2.24
C LEU A 124 16.51 1.23 -3.55
N ARG A 125 15.79 1.28 -4.68
CA ARG A 125 16.40 1.53 -5.99
C ARG A 125 16.73 3.01 -6.17
N THR A 126 17.85 3.30 -6.84
CA THR A 126 18.16 4.66 -7.29
C THR A 126 17.36 5.03 -8.54
N PRO A 127 17.19 6.33 -8.85
CA PRO A 127 16.53 6.74 -10.09
C PRO A 127 17.19 6.16 -11.34
N ALA A 128 18.52 6.10 -11.38
CA ALA A 128 19.27 5.55 -12.52
C ALA A 128 19.05 4.04 -12.69
N TYR A 129 19.03 3.28 -11.59
CA TYR A 129 18.73 1.84 -11.61
C TYR A 129 17.30 1.60 -12.09
N THR A 130 16.33 2.33 -11.53
CA THR A 130 14.92 2.20 -11.88
C THR A 130 14.66 2.57 -13.34
N ALA A 131 15.23 3.68 -13.82
CA ALA A 131 15.12 4.08 -15.22
C ALA A 131 15.71 3.03 -16.17
N ALA A 132 16.84 2.42 -15.80
CA ALA A 132 17.44 1.34 -16.59
C ALA A 132 16.58 0.08 -16.62
N LEU A 133 16.06 -0.33 -15.46
CA LEU A 133 15.20 -1.49 -15.33
C LEU A 133 13.88 -1.32 -16.09
N TYR A 134 13.23 -0.16 -16.00
CA TYR A 134 11.93 0.08 -16.62
C TYR A 134 11.99 0.15 -18.15
N ARG A 135 13.16 0.41 -18.76
CA ARG A 135 13.34 0.21 -20.21
C ARG A 135 13.19 -1.26 -20.62
N THR A 136 13.60 -2.18 -19.75
CA THR A 136 13.51 -3.63 -20.00
C THR A 136 12.17 -4.20 -19.60
N LEU A 137 11.62 -3.83 -18.44
CA LEU A 137 10.36 -4.37 -17.94
C LEU A 137 9.12 -3.79 -18.64
N TYR A 138 9.22 -2.56 -19.15
CA TYR A 138 8.12 -1.88 -19.85
C TYR A 138 8.58 -1.38 -21.23
N PRO A 139 8.90 -2.30 -22.16
CA PRO A 139 9.38 -1.93 -23.49
C PRO A 139 8.30 -1.21 -24.32
N ALA A 140 7.03 -1.54 -24.07
CA ALA A 140 5.88 -0.93 -24.75
C ALA A 140 5.53 0.48 -24.24
N ASP A 141 6.03 0.89 -23.07
CA ASP A 141 5.76 2.22 -22.52
C ASP A 141 6.47 3.31 -23.33
N THR A 142 5.87 4.50 -23.39
CA THR A 142 6.53 5.69 -23.94
C THR A 142 7.64 6.16 -22.99
N PRO A 143 8.65 6.92 -23.46
CA PRO A 143 9.66 7.52 -22.59
C PRO A 143 9.05 8.32 -21.42
N ALA A 144 8.03 9.14 -21.71
CA ALA A 144 7.34 9.94 -20.70
C ALA A 144 6.63 9.08 -19.65
N ARG A 145 5.99 7.97 -20.05
CA ARG A 145 5.35 7.05 -19.09
C ARG A 145 6.38 6.36 -18.20
N ARG A 146 7.52 5.93 -18.76
CA ARG A 146 8.62 5.36 -17.96
C ARG A 146 9.19 6.37 -16.97
N GLU A 147 9.40 7.62 -17.38
CA GLU A 147 9.85 8.70 -16.49
C GLU A 147 8.87 8.91 -15.34
N ARG A 148 7.57 8.99 -15.64
CA ARG A 148 6.51 9.10 -14.62
C ARG A 148 6.48 7.93 -13.63
N ARG A 149 6.86 6.71 -14.05
CA ARG A 149 7.05 5.57 -13.14
C ARG A 149 8.26 5.75 -12.21
N VAL A 150 9.34 6.36 -12.69
CA VAL A 150 10.51 6.68 -11.85
C VAL A 150 10.15 7.75 -10.83
N GLU A 151 9.44 8.80 -11.26
CA GLU A 151 8.94 9.85 -10.36
C GLU A 151 8.02 9.29 -9.28
N LEU A 152 7.08 8.41 -9.66
CA LEU A 152 6.20 7.72 -8.69
C LEU A 152 7.03 6.97 -7.63
N LEU A 153 8.08 6.26 -8.02
CA LEU A 153 8.94 5.58 -7.05
C LEU A 153 9.63 6.57 -6.11
N GLY A 154 10.12 7.70 -6.63
CA GLY A 154 10.69 8.76 -5.80
C GLY A 154 9.69 9.31 -4.79
N GLU A 155 8.44 9.54 -5.22
CA GLU A 155 7.37 10.02 -4.35
C GLU A 155 6.99 8.99 -3.26
N ARG A 156 6.97 7.69 -3.60
CA ARG A 156 6.78 6.61 -2.62
C ARG A 156 7.90 6.61 -1.57
N GLN A 157 9.16 6.68 -2.00
CA GLN A 157 10.31 6.71 -1.11
C GLN A 157 10.28 7.93 -0.18
N ARG A 158 9.99 9.12 -0.71
CA ARG A 158 9.86 10.36 0.06
C ARG A 158 8.78 10.23 1.14
N ARG A 159 7.59 9.73 0.79
CA ARG A 159 6.48 9.57 1.74
C ARG A 159 6.74 8.51 2.80
N LEU A 160 7.43 7.43 2.45
CA LEU A 160 7.85 6.40 3.40
C LEU A 160 8.79 7.01 4.47
N GLU A 161 9.75 7.82 4.02
CA GLU A 161 10.72 8.51 4.88
C GLU A 161 10.05 9.57 5.76
N GLU A 162 9.20 10.43 5.20
CA GLU A 162 8.45 11.45 5.97
C GLU A 162 7.55 10.87 7.05
N ARG A 163 7.00 9.68 6.79
CA ARG A 163 6.20 8.94 7.78
C ARG A 163 7.05 8.28 8.87
N GLY A 164 8.35 8.16 8.66
CA GLY A 164 9.23 7.38 9.54
C GLY A 164 8.88 5.89 9.55
N ALA A 165 8.32 5.37 8.46
CA ALA A 165 7.96 3.96 8.38
C ALA A 165 9.23 3.09 8.32
N ALA A 166 9.23 1.98 9.05
CA ALA A 166 10.33 1.03 8.99
C ALA A 166 10.29 0.23 7.68
N LEU A 167 11.44 0.02 7.04
CA LEU A 167 11.59 -0.82 5.87
C LEU A 167 12.56 -1.97 6.17
N TRP A 168 12.10 -3.19 5.97
CA TRP A 168 12.94 -4.38 6.00
C TRP A 168 13.00 -5.01 4.62
N ALA A 169 14.15 -4.89 3.97
CA ALA A 169 14.41 -5.46 2.66
C ALA A 169 15.28 -6.72 2.78
N LEU A 170 14.79 -7.82 2.22
CA LEU A 170 15.55 -9.04 2.04
C LEU A 170 15.80 -9.25 0.54
N LEU A 171 17.04 -9.57 0.15
CA LEU A 171 17.40 -9.88 -1.22
C LEU A 171 18.53 -10.91 -1.24
N PRO A 172 18.65 -11.75 -2.28
CA PRO A 172 19.85 -12.57 -2.43
C PRO A 172 21.01 -11.73 -2.93
N ALA A 173 22.25 -12.11 -2.59
CA ALA A 173 23.45 -11.47 -3.11
C ALA A 173 23.47 -11.48 -4.66
N ALA A 174 22.86 -12.50 -5.29
CA ALA A 174 22.66 -12.55 -6.73
C ALA A 174 21.99 -11.29 -7.32
N ALA A 175 21.09 -10.64 -6.58
CA ALA A 175 20.45 -9.39 -7.01
C ALA A 175 21.44 -8.21 -7.15
N LEU A 176 22.59 -8.26 -6.45
CA LEU A 176 23.68 -7.28 -6.59
C LEU A 176 24.59 -7.57 -7.78
N HIS A 177 24.51 -8.79 -8.33
CA HIS A 177 25.24 -9.24 -9.52
C HIS A 177 24.40 -9.19 -10.80
N THR A 178 23.07 -9.15 -10.69
CA THR A 178 22.19 -8.87 -11.84
C THR A 178 22.48 -7.49 -12.40
N ARG A 179 23.08 -7.43 -13.59
CA ARG A 179 23.46 -6.17 -14.23
C ARG A 179 22.23 -5.42 -14.74
N VAL A 180 21.87 -4.34 -14.05
CA VAL A 180 20.83 -3.40 -14.47
C VAL A 180 21.50 -2.10 -14.93
N GLY A 181 21.29 -1.74 -16.19
CA GLY A 181 22.00 -0.63 -16.81
C GLY A 181 23.48 -0.98 -17.05
N GLY A 182 24.38 -0.16 -16.50
CA GLY A 182 25.82 -0.33 -16.63
C GLY A 182 26.54 -0.20 -15.29
N ASP A 183 27.87 -0.28 -15.33
CA ASP A 183 28.68 -0.44 -14.10
C ASP A 183 28.56 0.78 -13.17
N ARG A 184 28.44 1.99 -13.75
CA ARG A 184 28.16 3.23 -13.01
C ARG A 184 26.81 3.17 -12.28
N VAL A 185 25.76 2.68 -12.93
CA VAL A 185 24.42 2.55 -12.34
C VAL A 185 24.44 1.56 -11.19
N MET A 186 25.13 0.43 -11.36
CA MET A 186 25.26 -0.57 -10.31
C MET A 186 26.14 -0.10 -9.15
N ALA A 187 27.17 0.70 -9.40
CA ALA A 187 28.00 1.30 -8.35
C ALA A 187 27.18 2.25 -7.48
N GLU A 188 26.44 3.18 -8.11
CA GLU A 188 25.51 4.09 -7.44
C GLU A 188 24.46 3.32 -6.62
N GLN A 189 23.90 2.24 -7.18
CA GLN A 189 22.93 1.40 -6.48
C GLN A 189 23.51 0.72 -5.24
N ARG A 190 24.76 0.25 -5.30
CA ARG A 190 25.44 -0.38 -4.15
C ARG A 190 25.75 0.65 -3.07
N GLU A 191 26.19 1.84 -3.45
CA GLU A 191 26.39 2.96 -2.52
C GLU A 191 25.10 3.32 -1.79
N ARG A 192 23.98 3.45 -2.53
CA ARG A 192 22.65 3.70 -1.93
C ARG A 192 22.23 2.63 -0.92
N LEU A 193 22.56 1.36 -1.16
CA LEU A 193 22.28 0.26 -0.23
C LEU A 193 23.19 0.31 0.99
N ALA A 194 24.47 0.65 0.82
CA ALA A 194 25.39 0.85 1.93
C ALA A 194 24.92 2.00 2.83
N GLU A 195 24.51 3.13 2.26
CA GLU A 195 23.90 4.23 3.00
C GLU A 195 22.62 3.80 3.72
N ALA A 196 21.76 3.04 3.04
CA ALA A 196 20.50 2.54 3.62
C ALA A 196 20.75 1.68 4.86
N ALA A 197 21.79 0.84 4.85
CA ALA A 197 22.15 -0.02 5.98
C ALA A 197 22.55 0.75 7.26
N HIS A 198 22.90 2.04 7.15
CA HIS A 198 23.25 2.89 8.28
C HIS A 198 22.06 3.72 8.81
N ARG A 199 20.88 3.65 8.17
CA ARG A 199 19.70 4.40 8.62
C ARG A 199 18.89 3.59 9.64
N PRO A 200 18.43 4.20 10.75
CA PRO A 200 17.81 3.47 11.87
C PRO A 200 16.46 2.80 11.54
N HIS A 201 15.73 3.32 10.56
CA HIS A 201 14.44 2.78 10.13
C HIS A 201 14.55 1.83 8.94
N LEU A 202 15.77 1.53 8.46
CA LEU A 202 15.99 0.64 7.32
C LEU A 202 16.80 -0.58 7.77
N THR A 203 16.37 -1.75 7.35
CA THR A 203 17.10 -3.02 7.52
C THR A 203 17.27 -3.63 6.14
N VAL A 204 18.53 -3.80 5.71
CA VAL A 204 18.86 -4.47 4.45
C VAL A 204 19.58 -5.76 4.78
N GLN A 205 19.02 -6.90 4.38
CA GLN A 205 19.58 -8.22 4.62
C GLN A 205 19.82 -8.93 3.30
N THR A 206 21.03 -9.45 3.14
CA THR A 206 21.43 -10.19 1.95
C THR A 206 21.59 -11.66 2.26
N VAL A 207 20.95 -12.53 1.47
CA VAL A 207 21.23 -13.97 1.49
C VAL A 207 22.53 -14.22 0.71
N PRO A 208 23.62 -14.74 1.32
CA PRO A 208 24.88 -14.99 0.63
C PRO A 208 24.74 -15.93 -0.59
N LEU A 209 25.67 -15.84 -1.54
CA LEU A 209 25.66 -16.68 -2.75
C LEU A 209 25.91 -18.17 -2.44
N ASP A 210 26.68 -18.43 -1.39
CA ASP A 210 27.12 -19.75 -0.94
C ASP A 210 26.24 -20.33 0.18
N ALA A 211 25.18 -19.62 0.58
CA ALA A 211 24.21 -20.11 1.54
C ALA A 211 23.22 -21.11 0.89
N PRO A 212 22.66 -22.07 1.65
CA PRO A 212 21.51 -22.83 1.20
C PRO A 212 20.37 -21.91 0.73
N PRO A 213 19.53 -22.32 -0.24
CA PRO A 213 18.43 -21.49 -0.71
C PRO A 213 17.53 -21.02 0.44
N HIS A 214 17.31 -19.72 0.52
CA HIS A 214 16.34 -19.15 1.47
C HIS A 214 14.92 -19.62 1.11
N ALA A 215 14.04 -19.75 2.11
CA ALA A 215 12.64 -20.19 1.89
C ALA A 215 11.88 -19.31 0.88
N MET A 216 12.34 -18.07 0.66
CA MET A 216 11.75 -17.12 -0.28
C MET A 216 12.35 -17.18 -1.69
N THR A 217 13.42 -17.95 -1.93
CA THR A 217 14.09 -18.02 -3.24
C THR A 217 13.15 -18.44 -4.36
N GLY A 218 12.22 -19.36 -4.09
CA GLY A 218 11.22 -19.81 -5.06
C GLY A 218 9.96 -18.92 -5.16
N LEU A 219 9.89 -17.84 -4.39
CA LEU A 219 8.72 -16.96 -4.38
C LEU A 219 8.93 -15.78 -5.34
N PRO A 220 7.84 -15.29 -5.98
CA PRO A 220 7.86 -14.01 -6.67
C PRO A 220 8.15 -12.85 -5.69
N PRO A 221 8.33 -11.61 -6.19
CA PRO A 221 8.48 -10.47 -5.28
C PRO A 221 7.31 -10.40 -4.29
N LEU A 222 7.63 -10.13 -3.02
CA LEU A 222 6.68 -10.11 -1.92
C LEU A 222 6.77 -8.79 -1.18
N TYR A 223 5.61 -8.23 -0.85
CA TYR A 223 5.47 -7.10 0.07
C TYR A 223 4.61 -7.54 1.25
N VAL A 224 5.06 -7.29 2.47
CA VAL A 224 4.27 -7.42 3.69
C VAL A 224 4.14 -6.06 4.33
N LEU A 225 2.93 -5.52 4.32
CA LEU A 225 2.60 -4.18 4.78
C LEU A 225 1.84 -4.28 6.11
N ARG A 226 2.37 -3.62 7.14
CA ARG A 226 1.73 -3.51 8.45
C ARG A 226 1.31 -2.08 8.70
N VAL A 227 0.00 -1.88 8.87
CA VAL A 227 -0.58 -0.61 9.33
C VAL A 227 -0.67 -0.66 10.86
N PRO A 228 -0.29 0.40 11.59
CA PRO A 228 -0.37 0.44 13.05
C PRO A 228 -1.81 0.70 13.54
N THR A 229 -2.80 0.02 12.94
CA THR A 229 -4.22 0.10 13.34
C THR A 229 -4.80 -1.30 13.51
N PRO A 230 -5.52 -1.57 14.62
CA PRO A 230 -6.04 -2.91 14.90
C PRO A 230 -7.11 -3.36 13.91
N GLU A 231 -7.78 -2.43 13.22
CA GLU A 231 -8.83 -2.73 12.25
C GLU A 231 -8.28 -3.29 10.93
N ILE A 232 -6.98 -3.10 10.64
CA ILE A 232 -6.33 -3.49 9.39
C ILE A 232 -5.22 -4.49 9.71
N GLY A 233 -5.50 -5.78 9.47
CA GLY A 233 -4.47 -6.82 9.57
C GLY A 233 -3.35 -6.66 8.54
N ASP A 234 -2.21 -7.28 8.81
CA ASP A 234 -1.05 -7.32 7.90
C ASP A 234 -1.46 -7.79 6.49
N ARG A 235 -0.90 -7.13 5.47
CA ARG A 235 -1.20 -7.40 4.07
C ARG A 235 0.02 -7.95 3.35
N ALA A 236 -0.07 -9.20 2.94
CA ALA A 236 0.90 -9.84 2.06
C ALA A 236 0.45 -9.71 0.60
N VAL A 237 1.32 -9.21 -0.28
CA VAL A 237 1.05 -9.06 -1.71
C VAL A 237 2.19 -9.68 -2.49
N LEU A 238 1.86 -10.69 -3.31
CA LEU A 238 2.78 -11.32 -4.24
C LEU A 238 2.65 -10.61 -5.59
N GLU A 239 3.77 -10.14 -6.13
CA GLU A 239 3.84 -9.60 -7.48
C GLU A 239 3.91 -10.76 -8.48
N ILE A 240 2.74 -11.22 -8.92
CA ILE A 240 2.63 -12.24 -9.96
C ILE A 240 2.56 -11.51 -11.30
N PRO A 241 3.50 -11.72 -12.23
CA PRO A 241 3.36 -11.24 -13.59
C PRO A 241 2.06 -11.81 -14.18
N GLY A 242 1.17 -10.91 -14.62
CA GLY A 242 -0.08 -11.28 -15.29
C GLY A 242 0.16 -11.79 -16.70
#